data_AF-A0AAF3EF05-F1
#
_entry.id   AF-A0AAF3EF05-F1
#
_cell.length_a   1.000
_cell.length_b   1.000
_cell.length_c   1.000
_cell.angle_alpha   90.00
_cell.angle_beta   90.00
_cell.angle_gamma   90.00
#
_symmetry.space_group_name_H-M   'P 1'
#
loop_
_entity.id
_entity.type
_entity.pdbx_description
1 polymer ?
#
loop_
_entity_poly.entity_id
_entity_poly.type
_entity_poly.pdbx_seq_one_letter_code
_entity_poly.pdbx_strand_id
1 'polypeptide(L)'
;MTLGDTGNVAGHGGEDERLKQYKNVAKHEDMRRRRTECSVEIRKQKRDDMMMKRRQVVDDDESDDALTTDHDVSADNTEAKAAAAAARQPLMSFQQVVAVLSNNPSVEDMQRCFESVRRTLSRSKAPPIDETIENGVLNALVQALGVEDDKVRFESAWSITNIVSGTSRQTLAAVQAGAIAPLIHLMVSPNLQLAEQCLWAVANIAGDSSQMRDLVLQHNGLQALMYLATIMDRLEVSFVRTIAWSFSNMCRHKNPNASLEVLRELAKGLSFLLQHTDKAVRQDACWAVSYLTDGPDEQIQLAVDANLLQYVMPMLTESESLAAPALRVLGNMATGNDQLTQHVIDIGTLQLISDLIQRSKSTTIVKECCWLISNVIAGTQDQIQHVIDAGLLPHIFQVLDTGDFKCQFEASWAIANLAQGGTSQQIFHLWSDGAVGPMCRALKIRNTDILVNVLDSFYALLTNVCTVEAGQLDLLRELIEEHSGLDNLEGLQENESEKIYSLAYKIIHEFFSEDEDYPNESHNDENQPYAF
;
A
#
# COMPACT_ATOMS: atom_id res chain seq x y z
N MET A 1 33.93 -68.14 -15.38
CA MET A 1 33.02 -68.68 -14.35
C MET A 1 32.11 -67.54 -13.93
N THR A 2 30.81 -67.73 -14.16
CA THR A 2 29.65 -67.08 -13.53
C THR A 2 29.66 -65.55 -13.34
N LEU A 3 28.95 -64.88 -14.26
CA LEU A 3 28.26 -63.60 -14.02
C LEU A 3 27.01 -63.89 -13.16
N GLY A 4 26.84 -63.12 -12.09
CA GLY A 4 25.65 -63.11 -11.24
C GLY A 4 25.10 -61.68 -11.16
N ASP A 5 23.86 -61.56 -11.56
CA ASP A 5 23.01 -60.38 -11.62
C ASP A 5 22.40 -60.09 -10.24
N THR A 6 22.45 -58.84 -9.78
CA THR A 6 21.58 -58.33 -8.70
C THR A 6 21.23 -56.87 -8.95
N GLY A 7 20.11 -56.65 -9.64
CA GLY A 7 18.98 -55.82 -9.19
C GLY A 7 19.29 -54.41 -8.68
N ASN A 8 19.13 -53.43 -9.57
CA ASN A 8 19.00 -52.02 -9.22
C ASN A 8 17.53 -51.73 -8.86
N VAL A 9 17.24 -51.45 -7.60
CA VAL A 9 15.96 -50.88 -7.13
C VAL A 9 16.29 -49.62 -6.34
N ALA A 10 16.20 -48.45 -6.96
CA ALA A 10 15.85 -47.17 -6.34
C ALA A 10 15.95 -46.03 -7.37
N GLY A 11 14.91 -45.18 -7.42
CA GLY A 11 15.04 -43.80 -7.93
C GLY A 11 14.17 -43.38 -9.10
N HIS A 12 12.85 -43.61 -9.06
CA HIS A 12 11.90 -42.91 -9.95
C HIS A 12 10.93 -41.97 -9.20
N GLY A 13 11.08 -41.79 -7.88
CA GLY A 13 10.28 -40.83 -7.09
C GLY A 13 10.81 -39.40 -7.12
N GLY A 14 12.13 -39.20 -7.23
CA GLY A 14 12.74 -37.87 -7.03
C GLY A 14 12.68 -36.92 -8.23
N GLU A 15 12.58 -37.43 -9.46
CA GLU A 15 12.45 -36.59 -10.65
C GLU A 15 11.02 -36.09 -10.85
N ASP A 16 10.03 -36.92 -10.54
CA ASP A 16 8.61 -36.59 -10.67
C ASP A 16 8.14 -35.63 -9.55
N GLU A 17 8.69 -35.78 -8.33
CA GLU A 17 8.51 -34.80 -7.25
C GLU A 17 9.15 -33.45 -7.57
N ARG A 18 10.35 -33.43 -8.16
CA ARG A 18 11.01 -32.19 -8.61
C ARG A 18 10.22 -31.51 -9.72
N LEU A 19 9.73 -32.25 -10.71
CA LEU A 19 8.89 -31.68 -11.78
C LEU A 19 7.56 -31.15 -11.24
N LYS A 20 6.94 -31.81 -10.26
CA LYS A 20 5.74 -31.30 -9.57
C LYS A 20 6.04 -30.04 -8.77
N GLN A 21 7.18 -29.97 -8.07
CA GLN A 21 7.63 -28.76 -7.38
C GLN A 21 7.85 -27.60 -8.36
N TYR A 22 8.55 -27.81 -9.48
CA TYR A 22 8.73 -26.75 -10.49
C TYR A 22 7.42 -26.29 -11.14
N LYS A 23 6.49 -27.22 -11.43
CA LYS A 23 5.17 -26.87 -11.96
C LYS A 23 4.32 -26.11 -10.95
N ASN A 24 4.41 -26.48 -9.67
CA ASN A 24 3.70 -25.77 -8.61
C ASN A 24 4.27 -24.36 -8.42
N VAL A 25 5.60 -24.20 -8.35
CA VAL A 25 6.26 -22.88 -8.23
C VAL A 25 5.87 -21.96 -9.41
N ALA A 26 5.93 -22.46 -10.65
CA ALA A 26 5.51 -21.69 -11.82
C ALA A 26 4.01 -21.32 -11.78
N LYS A 27 3.17 -22.22 -11.27
CA LYS A 27 1.72 -21.98 -11.08
C LYS A 27 1.48 -20.91 -10.00
N HIS A 28 2.24 -20.92 -8.90
CA HIS A 28 2.16 -19.91 -7.83
C HIS A 28 2.56 -18.51 -8.33
N GLU A 29 3.66 -18.41 -9.09
CA GLU A 29 4.10 -17.15 -9.71
C GLU A 29 3.07 -16.63 -10.74
N ASP A 30 2.53 -17.51 -11.59
CA ASP A 30 1.49 -17.15 -12.57
C ASP A 30 0.19 -16.66 -11.90
N MET A 31 -0.24 -17.28 -10.78
CA MET A 31 -1.41 -16.85 -10.01
C MET A 31 -1.23 -15.44 -9.45
N ARG A 32 -0.08 -15.17 -8.80
CA ARG A 32 0.24 -13.84 -8.23
C ARG A 32 0.37 -12.77 -9.32
N ARG A 33 0.95 -13.12 -10.46
CA ARG A 33 1.10 -12.22 -11.61
C ARG A 33 -0.25 -11.83 -12.23
N ARG A 34 -1.11 -12.81 -12.54
CA ARG A 34 -2.45 -12.56 -13.11
C ARG A 34 -3.30 -11.65 -12.20
N ARG A 35 -3.17 -11.83 -10.88
CA ARG A 35 -3.82 -10.96 -9.89
C ARG A 35 -3.27 -9.53 -9.95
N THR A 36 -1.96 -9.38 -10.00
CA THR A 36 -1.32 -8.05 -10.08
C THR A 36 -1.77 -7.31 -11.33
N GLU A 37 -1.82 -7.99 -12.47
CA GLU A 37 -2.30 -7.45 -13.74
C GLU A 37 -3.79 -7.03 -13.67
N CYS A 38 -4.67 -7.86 -13.09
CA CYS A 38 -6.09 -7.55 -12.90
C CYS A 38 -6.34 -6.40 -11.90
N SER A 39 -5.55 -6.32 -10.81
CA SER A 39 -5.64 -5.23 -9.83
C SER A 39 -5.13 -3.89 -10.39
N VAL A 40 -4.12 -3.93 -11.28
CA VAL A 40 -3.56 -2.74 -11.95
C VAL A 40 -4.55 -2.11 -12.93
N GLU A 41 -5.39 -2.90 -13.61
CA GLU A 41 -6.43 -2.37 -14.51
C GLU A 41 -7.55 -1.62 -13.77
N ILE A 42 -7.91 -2.07 -12.55
CA ILE A 42 -8.94 -1.42 -11.71
C ILE A 42 -8.38 -0.19 -10.96
N ARG A 43 -7.06 -0.11 -10.74
CA ARG A 43 -6.38 0.99 -10.04
C ARG A 43 -5.88 2.12 -10.94
N LYS A 44 -6.37 2.24 -12.17
CA LYS A 44 -6.04 3.36 -13.05
C LYS A 44 -6.86 4.61 -12.69
N GLN A 45 -6.63 5.20 -11.52
CA GLN A 45 -7.25 6.49 -11.13
C GLN A 45 -6.20 7.54 -10.72
N LYS A 46 -6.11 8.58 -11.57
CA LYS A 46 -5.39 9.85 -11.40
C LYS A 46 -5.91 10.70 -10.21
N ARG A 47 -5.79 10.24 -8.97
CA ARG A 47 -6.23 11.02 -7.80
C ARG A 47 -5.16 11.27 -6.73
N ASP A 48 -4.05 10.55 -6.78
CA ASP A 48 -3.06 10.60 -5.70
C ASP A 48 -2.15 11.84 -5.78
N ASP A 49 -1.99 12.47 -6.94
CA ASP A 49 -1.07 13.61 -7.14
C ASP A 49 -1.43 14.84 -6.28
N MET A 50 -2.71 15.05 -5.95
CA MET A 50 -3.15 16.20 -5.15
C MET A 50 -2.95 16.04 -3.63
N MET A 51 -2.65 14.83 -3.13
CA MET A 51 -2.36 14.59 -1.69
C MET A 51 -0.85 14.50 -1.38
N MET A 52 0.04 14.66 -2.37
CA MET A 52 1.48 14.44 -2.22
C MET A 52 2.25 15.66 -1.69
N LYS A 53 1.76 16.86 -1.95
CA LYS A 53 2.43 18.12 -1.61
C LYS A 53 1.67 18.82 -0.49
N ARG A 54 2.41 19.32 0.50
CA ARG A 54 1.86 20.08 1.63
C ARG A 54 2.24 21.54 1.45
N ARG A 55 1.25 22.43 1.35
CA ARG A 55 1.44 23.88 1.35
C ARG A 55 1.28 24.40 2.78
N GLN A 56 2.08 25.38 3.15
CA GLN A 56 2.02 25.99 4.47
C GLN A 56 1.12 27.23 4.41
N VAL A 57 -0.14 27.02 4.78
CA VAL A 57 -1.17 28.07 4.83
C VAL A 57 -1.14 28.73 6.21
N VAL A 58 -1.25 30.05 6.25
CA VAL A 58 -1.50 30.82 7.47
C VAL A 58 -2.93 31.31 7.36
N ASP A 59 -3.84 30.75 8.15
CA ASP A 59 -5.19 31.29 8.26
C ASP A 59 -5.11 32.57 9.10
N ASP A 60 -5.28 33.73 8.45
CA ASP A 60 -5.36 35.03 9.14
C ASP A 60 -6.63 35.14 10.03
N ASP A 61 -7.50 34.11 10.09
CA ASP A 61 -8.76 34.06 10.85
C ASP A 61 -8.71 33.22 12.16
N GLU A 62 -7.64 32.49 12.47
CA GLU A 62 -7.52 31.74 13.75
C GLU A 62 -6.79 32.54 14.86
N SER A 63 -7.18 33.79 15.07
CA SER A 63 -6.73 34.57 16.23
C SER A 63 -7.80 34.88 17.27
N ASP A 64 -9.00 34.29 17.18
CA ASP A 64 -10.10 34.65 18.08
C ASP A 64 -10.85 33.49 18.80
N ASP A 65 -10.49 32.20 18.67
CA ASP A 65 -11.26 31.19 19.45
C ASP A 65 -10.57 29.84 19.79
N ALA A 66 -9.33 29.87 20.30
CA ALA A 66 -8.73 28.70 20.96
C ALA A 66 -7.74 29.06 22.10
N LEU A 67 -8.22 29.80 23.10
CA LEU A 67 -7.59 29.84 24.43
C LEU A 67 -8.66 29.65 25.51
N THR A 68 -9.03 28.39 25.74
CA THR A 68 -9.55 27.97 27.05
C THR A 68 -8.71 26.82 27.59
N THR A 69 -7.52 27.18 28.09
CA THR A 69 -6.96 26.49 29.25
C THR A 69 -6.68 27.56 30.29
N ASP A 70 -7.39 27.44 31.41
CA ASP A 70 -7.24 28.29 32.59
C ASP A 70 -5.78 28.33 33.02
N HIS A 71 -5.10 29.45 32.79
CA HIS A 71 -4.05 29.92 33.68
C HIS A 71 -3.99 31.45 33.70
N ASP A 72 -4.39 31.96 34.87
CA ASP A 72 -4.35 33.34 35.31
C ASP A 72 -2.89 33.82 35.40
N VAL A 73 -2.41 34.61 34.42
CA VAL A 73 -1.23 35.47 34.60
C VAL A 73 -1.35 36.75 33.76
N SER A 74 -1.55 37.87 34.44
CA SER A 74 -1.38 39.21 33.90
C SER A 74 0.08 39.46 33.48
N ALA A 75 0.35 39.61 32.17
CA ALA A 75 1.59 40.19 31.66
C ALA A 75 1.36 40.91 30.32
N ASP A 76 1.92 42.11 30.23
CA ASP A 76 1.81 43.08 29.13
C ASP A 76 2.44 42.52 27.83
N ASN A 77 1.59 42.02 26.92
CA ASN A 77 2.03 41.22 25.79
C ASN A 77 2.44 42.10 24.59
N THR A 78 3.74 42.42 24.52
CA THR A 78 4.32 43.28 23.47
C THR A 78 4.49 42.54 22.13
N GLU A 79 4.61 41.21 22.16
CA GLU A 79 4.79 40.36 20.97
C GLU A 79 3.50 40.17 20.17
N ALA A 80 2.35 40.00 20.85
CA ALA A 80 1.04 39.91 20.20
C ALA A 80 0.67 41.22 19.46
N LYS A 81 1.07 42.38 20.01
CA LYS A 81 0.88 43.68 19.35
C LYS A 81 1.81 43.87 18.14
N ALA A 82 3.02 43.29 18.16
CA ALA A 82 3.95 43.34 17.03
C ALA A 82 3.47 42.46 15.86
N ALA A 83 2.95 41.26 16.14
CA ALA A 83 2.35 40.38 15.14
C ALA A 83 1.10 41.02 14.48
N ALA A 84 0.22 41.63 15.27
CA ALA A 84 -0.94 42.37 14.78
C ALA A 84 -0.57 43.64 13.98
N ALA A 85 0.56 44.29 14.30
CA ALA A 85 1.07 45.43 13.55
C ALA A 85 1.74 45.02 12.22
N ALA A 86 2.44 43.87 12.18
CA ALA A 86 3.00 43.30 10.96
C ALA A 86 1.89 42.85 9.99
N ALA A 87 0.79 42.29 10.51
CA ALA A 87 -0.39 41.92 9.72
C ALA A 87 -1.02 43.12 8.98
N ARG A 88 -0.86 44.35 9.50
CA ARG A 88 -1.41 45.60 8.94
C ARG A 88 -0.54 46.28 7.87
N GLN A 89 0.67 45.80 7.59
CA GLN A 89 1.47 46.38 6.49
C GLN A 89 0.88 46.00 5.12
N PRO A 90 0.77 46.96 4.17
CA PRO A 90 0.26 46.68 2.84
C PRO A 90 1.23 45.74 2.09
N LEU A 91 0.68 44.71 1.45
CA LEU A 91 1.44 43.81 0.60
C LEU A 91 2.03 44.58 -0.60
N MET A 92 3.30 44.34 -0.90
CA MET A 92 3.96 44.86 -2.09
C MET A 92 3.56 44.04 -3.32
N SER A 93 3.39 44.71 -4.46
CA SER A 93 3.28 44.00 -5.75
C SER A 93 4.62 43.36 -6.13
N PHE A 94 4.60 42.29 -6.93
CA PHE A 94 5.84 41.65 -7.39
C PHE A 94 6.76 42.62 -8.14
N GLN A 95 6.20 43.58 -8.88
CA GLN A 95 6.98 44.64 -9.54
C GLN A 95 7.69 45.56 -8.54
N GLN A 96 7.04 45.92 -7.43
CA GLN A 96 7.66 46.70 -6.36
C GLN A 96 8.76 45.92 -5.66
N VAL A 97 8.53 44.64 -5.39
CA VAL A 97 9.54 43.74 -4.81
C VAL A 97 10.79 43.70 -5.71
N VAL A 98 10.61 43.46 -7.01
CA VAL A 98 11.72 43.43 -7.97
C VAL A 98 12.45 44.77 -8.02
N ALA A 99 11.73 45.89 -8.01
CA ALA A 99 12.33 47.22 -8.04
C ALA A 99 13.21 47.50 -6.82
N VAL A 100 12.77 47.09 -5.62
CA VAL A 100 13.55 47.23 -4.38
C VAL A 100 14.77 46.32 -4.41
N LEU A 101 14.59 45.04 -4.76
CA LEU A 101 15.68 44.04 -4.78
C LEU A 101 16.75 44.33 -5.85
N SER A 102 16.39 45.06 -6.91
CA SER A 102 17.32 45.43 -7.98
C SER A 102 18.21 46.64 -7.64
N ASN A 103 17.97 47.32 -6.52
CA ASN A 103 18.64 48.57 -6.17
C ASN A 103 19.49 48.46 -4.90
N ASN A 104 20.43 47.51 -4.88
CA ASN A 104 21.35 47.24 -3.76
C ASN A 104 20.63 47.20 -2.39
N PRO A 105 19.71 46.23 -2.21
CA PRO A 105 18.81 46.20 -1.07
C PRO A 105 19.58 46.00 0.24
N SER A 106 19.15 46.67 1.31
CA SER A 106 19.58 46.34 2.67
C SER A 106 19.01 44.98 3.13
N VAL A 107 19.51 44.45 4.24
CA VAL A 107 18.94 43.24 4.85
C VAL A 107 17.48 43.47 5.25
N GLU A 108 17.17 44.64 5.81
CA GLU A 108 15.81 45.03 6.17
C GLU A 108 14.89 45.14 4.94
N ASP A 109 15.42 45.60 3.80
CA ASP A 109 14.67 45.60 2.53
C ASP A 109 14.37 44.18 2.07
N MET A 110 15.37 43.29 2.08
CA MET A 110 15.19 41.88 1.73
C MET A 110 14.16 41.19 2.63
N GLN A 111 14.25 41.38 3.96
CA GLN A 111 13.29 40.82 4.91
C GLN A 111 11.85 41.28 4.58
N ARG A 112 11.64 42.59 4.42
CA ARG A 112 10.30 43.13 4.09
C ARG A 112 9.77 42.62 2.76
N CYS A 113 10.62 42.57 1.74
CA CYS A 113 10.24 42.09 0.41
C CYS A 113 9.86 40.61 0.43
N PHE A 114 10.69 39.74 1.00
CA PHE A 114 10.43 38.31 1.00
C PHE A 114 9.31 37.90 1.95
N GLU A 115 9.13 38.60 3.08
CA GLU A 115 7.94 38.43 3.93
C GLU A 115 6.65 38.79 3.16
N SER A 116 6.66 39.89 2.40
CA SER A 116 5.53 40.26 1.55
C SER A 116 5.23 39.20 0.49
N VAL A 117 6.25 38.62 -0.14
CA VAL A 117 6.10 37.52 -1.11
C VAL A 117 5.51 36.29 -0.44
N ARG A 118 6.08 35.84 0.70
CA ARG A 118 5.59 34.70 1.47
C ARG A 118 4.11 34.86 1.83
N ARG A 119 3.72 36.02 2.37
CA ARG A 119 2.33 36.31 2.76
C ARG A 119 1.39 36.23 1.56
N THR A 120 1.80 36.79 0.43
CA THR A 120 1.03 36.72 -0.83
C THR A 120 0.80 35.27 -1.27
N LEU A 121 1.82 34.42 -1.16
CA LEU A 121 1.74 33.01 -1.53
C LEU A 121 0.99 32.13 -0.52
N SER A 122 0.80 32.60 0.72
CA SER A 122 0.19 31.81 1.81
C SER A 122 -1.31 32.06 1.99
N ARG A 123 -1.84 33.20 1.54
CA ARG A 123 -3.20 33.70 1.85
C ARG A 123 -4.34 33.12 1.00
N SER A 124 -4.05 32.53 -0.15
CA SER A 124 -5.09 32.15 -1.14
C SER A 124 -5.08 30.66 -1.41
N LYS A 125 -6.26 30.07 -1.69
CA LYS A 125 -6.36 28.71 -2.26
C LYS A 125 -5.67 28.63 -3.63
N ALA A 126 -5.70 29.71 -4.41
CA ALA A 126 -4.99 29.88 -5.67
C ALA A 126 -3.96 31.03 -5.57
N PRO A 127 -2.77 30.78 -5.01
CA PRO A 127 -1.73 31.80 -4.88
C PRO A 127 -1.13 32.13 -6.26
N PRO A 128 -0.67 33.37 -6.49
CA PRO A 128 -0.11 33.81 -7.77
C PRO A 128 1.34 33.30 -7.96
N ILE A 129 1.51 31.97 -7.95
CA ILE A 129 2.81 31.30 -8.10
C ILE A 129 3.41 31.59 -9.48
N ASP A 130 2.58 31.52 -10.53
CA ASP A 130 3.05 31.76 -11.90
C ASP A 130 3.55 33.20 -12.09
N GLU A 131 2.84 34.19 -11.54
CA GLU A 131 3.28 35.58 -11.55
C GLU A 131 4.60 35.77 -10.78
N THR A 132 4.78 35.06 -9.66
CA THR A 132 6.03 35.10 -8.87
C THR A 132 7.21 34.60 -9.71
N ILE A 133 7.00 33.55 -10.51
CA ILE A 133 8.02 32.98 -11.39
C ILE A 133 8.29 33.92 -12.57
N GLU A 134 7.24 34.40 -13.25
CA GLU A 134 7.33 35.24 -14.45
C GLU A 134 7.98 36.60 -14.17
N ASN A 135 7.76 37.19 -12.99
CA ASN A 135 8.41 38.43 -12.57
C ASN A 135 9.86 38.24 -12.09
N GLY A 136 10.42 37.02 -12.15
CA GLY A 136 11.80 36.73 -11.76
C GLY A 136 12.05 36.70 -10.24
N VAL A 137 11.01 36.81 -9.42
CA VAL A 137 11.11 36.81 -7.95
C VAL A 137 11.67 35.49 -7.43
N LEU A 138 11.35 34.36 -8.09
CA LEU A 138 11.90 33.04 -7.74
C LEU A 138 13.44 33.03 -7.74
N ASN A 139 14.10 33.66 -8.71
CA ASN A 139 15.56 33.70 -8.77
C ASN A 139 16.14 34.49 -7.58
N ALA A 140 15.49 35.59 -7.21
CA ALA A 140 15.88 36.38 -6.05
C ALA A 140 15.70 35.59 -4.74
N LEU A 141 14.61 34.82 -4.60
CA LEU A 141 14.39 33.93 -3.45
C LEU A 141 15.48 32.86 -3.33
N VAL A 142 15.89 32.25 -4.44
CA VAL A 142 16.96 31.23 -4.42
C VAL A 142 18.31 31.85 -4.04
N GLN A 143 18.64 33.03 -4.59
CA GLN A 143 19.86 33.76 -4.23
C GLN A 143 19.86 34.16 -2.75
N ALA A 144 18.70 34.54 -2.21
CA ALA A 144 18.53 34.95 -0.82
C ALA A 144 18.82 33.84 0.19
N LEU A 145 18.73 32.56 -0.20
CA LEU A 145 19.17 31.44 0.65
C LEU A 145 20.68 31.51 0.99
N GLY A 146 21.48 32.17 0.15
CA GLY A 146 22.91 32.39 0.37
C GLY A 146 23.25 33.55 1.29
N VAL A 147 22.30 34.43 1.62
CA VAL A 147 22.51 35.60 2.50
C VAL A 147 22.72 35.15 3.94
N GLU A 148 23.61 35.79 4.70
CA GLU A 148 23.94 35.36 6.09
C GLU A 148 22.78 35.49 7.09
N ASP A 149 21.85 36.42 6.84
CA ASP A 149 20.71 36.69 7.72
C ASP A 149 19.67 35.57 7.69
N ASP A 150 19.44 34.93 8.84
CA ASP A 150 18.52 33.80 8.98
C ASP A 150 17.07 34.16 8.67
N LYS A 151 16.64 35.40 8.94
CA LYS A 151 15.27 35.83 8.66
C LYS A 151 15.05 35.96 7.14
N VAL A 152 16.01 36.53 6.41
CA VAL A 152 15.99 36.54 4.94
C VAL A 152 15.92 35.11 4.39
N ARG A 153 16.76 34.20 4.89
CA ARG A 153 16.74 32.79 4.47
C ARG A 153 15.41 32.11 4.76
N PHE A 154 14.84 32.34 5.94
CA PHE A 154 13.59 31.74 6.39
C PHE A 154 12.40 32.17 5.52
N GLU A 155 12.21 33.48 5.31
CA GLU A 155 11.13 34.00 4.44
C GLU A 155 11.30 33.51 2.99
N SER A 156 12.54 33.38 2.54
CA SER A 156 12.86 32.86 1.21
C SER A 156 12.54 31.38 1.08
N ALA A 157 12.97 30.56 2.04
CA ALA A 157 12.70 29.13 2.09
C ALA A 157 11.20 28.82 2.17
N TRP A 158 10.44 29.58 2.96
CA TRP A 158 8.99 29.45 3.04
C TRP A 158 8.30 29.82 1.73
N SER A 159 8.69 30.94 1.12
CA SER A 159 8.18 31.33 -0.20
C SER A 159 8.44 30.24 -1.25
N ILE A 160 9.65 29.68 -1.28
CA ILE A 160 10.00 28.57 -2.17
C ILE A 160 9.17 27.32 -1.85
N THR A 161 8.95 27.00 -0.57
CA THR A 161 8.10 25.88 -0.13
C THR A 161 6.69 25.99 -0.74
N ASN A 162 6.11 27.18 -0.71
CA ASN A 162 4.79 27.44 -1.31
C ASN A 162 4.82 27.30 -2.84
N ILE A 163 5.89 27.75 -3.52
CA ILE A 163 6.05 27.57 -4.97
C ILE A 163 6.15 26.08 -5.33
N VAL A 164 6.99 25.31 -4.64
CA VAL A 164 7.19 23.89 -4.95
C VAL A 164 6.01 23.01 -4.53
N SER A 165 5.14 23.50 -3.64
CA SER A 165 3.86 22.83 -3.30
C SER A 165 2.82 22.88 -4.42
N GLY A 166 3.05 23.67 -5.47
CA GLY A 166 2.16 23.81 -6.63
C GLY A 166 2.28 22.69 -7.67
N THR A 167 2.03 23.04 -8.94
CA THR A 167 2.12 22.10 -10.08
C THR A 167 3.56 21.63 -10.34
N SER A 168 3.73 20.49 -11.01
CA SER A 168 5.07 20.00 -11.38
C SER A 168 5.88 20.98 -12.24
N ARG A 169 5.21 21.82 -13.04
CA ARG A 169 5.86 22.93 -13.77
C ARG A 169 6.47 23.97 -12.82
N GLN A 170 5.76 24.32 -11.75
CA GLN A 170 6.21 25.29 -10.75
C GLN A 170 7.34 24.71 -9.89
N THR A 171 7.25 23.42 -9.54
CA THR A 171 8.35 22.70 -8.87
C THR A 171 9.60 22.65 -9.75
N LEU A 172 9.45 22.30 -11.03
CA LEU A 172 10.55 22.28 -11.99
C LEU A 172 11.20 23.66 -12.15
N ALA A 173 10.42 24.74 -12.14
CA ALA A 173 10.96 26.09 -12.20
C ALA A 173 11.91 26.40 -11.01
N ALA A 174 11.52 26.02 -9.78
CA ALA A 174 12.38 26.19 -8.60
C ALA A 174 13.67 25.34 -8.69
N VAL A 175 13.55 24.12 -9.21
CA VAL A 175 14.71 23.24 -9.44
C VAL A 175 15.66 23.82 -10.48
N GLN A 176 15.13 24.33 -11.61
CA GLN A 176 15.91 24.99 -12.66
C GLN A 176 16.56 26.30 -12.19
N ALA A 177 15.94 27.00 -11.23
CA ALA A 177 16.52 28.16 -10.57
C ALA A 177 17.65 27.81 -9.60
N GLY A 178 17.92 26.53 -9.34
CA GLY A 178 19.01 26.07 -8.49
C GLY A 178 18.66 25.93 -7.00
N ALA A 179 17.39 25.79 -6.65
CA ALA A 179 16.96 25.78 -5.24
C ALA A 179 17.44 24.56 -4.43
N ILE A 180 17.69 23.40 -5.05
CA ILE A 180 17.94 22.13 -4.33
C ILE A 180 19.17 22.21 -3.42
N ALA A 181 20.33 22.59 -3.96
CA ALA A 181 21.59 22.61 -3.21
C ALA A 181 21.56 23.52 -1.96
N PRO A 182 21.16 24.80 -2.04
CA PRO A 182 21.10 25.66 -0.86
C PRO A 182 20.05 25.20 0.16
N LEU A 183 18.90 24.67 -0.29
CA LEU A 183 17.91 24.12 0.62
C LEU A 183 18.46 22.91 1.42
N ILE A 184 19.12 21.96 0.74
CA ILE A 184 19.73 20.80 1.42
C ILE A 184 20.83 21.23 2.39
N HIS A 185 21.65 22.21 2.03
CA HIS A 185 22.67 22.75 2.93
C HIS A 185 22.04 23.36 4.20
N LEU A 186 20.91 24.06 4.07
CA LEU A 186 20.22 24.68 5.20
C LEU A 186 19.39 23.71 6.04
N MET A 187 19.09 22.50 5.56
CA MET A 187 18.47 21.43 6.38
C MET A 187 19.29 21.05 7.60
N VAL A 188 20.59 21.34 7.62
CA VAL A 188 21.48 21.07 8.77
C VAL A 188 21.91 22.35 9.49
N SER A 189 21.16 23.44 9.30
CA SER A 189 21.38 24.72 9.99
C SER A 189 21.23 24.57 11.52
N PRO A 190 22.02 25.30 12.33
CA PRO A 190 21.78 25.40 13.76
C PRO A 190 20.44 26.08 14.10
N ASN A 191 19.88 26.86 13.18
CA ASN A 191 18.54 27.42 13.29
C ASN A 191 17.52 26.35 12.88
N LEU A 192 16.90 25.70 13.88
CA LEU A 192 15.99 24.56 13.66
C LEU A 192 14.72 24.94 12.89
N GLN A 193 14.20 26.16 13.06
CA GLN A 193 13.03 26.62 12.32
C GLN A 193 13.36 26.77 10.81
N LEU A 194 14.54 27.30 10.50
CA LEU A 194 15.02 27.35 9.12
C LEU A 194 15.28 25.96 8.56
N ALA A 195 15.91 25.08 9.34
CA ALA A 195 16.17 23.69 8.94
C ALA A 195 14.88 22.94 8.61
N GLU A 196 13.85 23.06 9.46
CA GLU A 196 12.52 22.48 9.22
C GLU A 196 11.88 23.04 7.93
N GLN A 197 11.93 24.36 7.74
CA GLN A 197 11.38 25.01 6.55
C GLN A 197 12.05 24.53 5.27
N CYS A 198 13.38 24.40 5.29
CA CYS A 198 14.15 23.89 4.15
C CYS A 198 13.86 22.41 3.88
N LEU A 199 13.71 21.59 4.93
CA LEU A 199 13.30 20.20 4.78
C LEU A 199 11.90 20.11 4.13
N TRP A 200 10.96 20.95 4.55
CA TRP A 200 9.62 20.99 3.95
C TRP A 200 9.68 21.28 2.44
N ALA A 201 10.45 22.28 2.04
CA ALA A 201 10.67 22.58 0.61
C ALA A 201 11.24 21.36 -0.14
N VAL A 202 12.29 20.73 0.40
CA VAL A 202 12.93 19.55 -0.21
C VAL A 202 11.97 18.36 -0.29
N ALA A 203 11.15 18.15 0.73
CA ALA A 203 10.14 17.09 0.76
C ALA A 203 9.04 17.29 -0.29
N ASN A 204 8.60 18.54 -0.54
CA ASN A 204 7.69 18.85 -1.65
C ASN A 204 8.33 18.59 -3.01
N ILE A 205 9.62 18.91 -3.17
CA ILE A 205 10.37 18.61 -4.41
C ILE A 205 10.45 17.09 -4.62
N ALA A 206 10.94 16.34 -3.63
CA ALA A 206 11.06 14.88 -3.71
C ALA A 206 9.69 14.20 -3.91
N GLY A 207 8.62 14.76 -3.33
CA GLY A 207 7.26 14.25 -3.47
C GLY A 207 6.62 14.48 -4.85
N ASP A 208 7.17 15.34 -5.69
CA ASP A 208 6.60 15.66 -7.01
C ASP A 208 6.69 14.51 -8.01
N SER A 209 7.87 13.89 -8.14
CA SER A 209 8.11 12.82 -9.10
C SER A 209 9.40 12.06 -8.80
N SER A 210 9.57 10.89 -9.41
CA SER A 210 10.82 10.11 -9.32
C SER A 210 12.02 10.91 -9.80
N GLN A 211 11.88 11.72 -10.85
CA GLN A 211 12.96 12.59 -11.35
C GLN A 211 13.38 13.63 -10.30
N MET A 212 12.41 14.28 -9.64
CA MET A 212 12.72 15.30 -8.63
C MET A 212 13.33 14.69 -7.36
N ARG A 213 12.84 13.52 -6.92
CA ARG A 213 13.48 12.73 -5.86
C ARG A 213 14.94 12.42 -6.20
N ASP A 214 15.20 11.95 -7.42
CA ASP A 214 16.55 11.56 -7.83
C ASP A 214 17.50 12.77 -7.93
N LEU A 215 17.00 13.96 -8.29
CA LEU A 215 17.76 15.20 -8.21
C LEU A 215 18.09 15.60 -6.77
N VAL A 216 17.17 15.41 -5.81
CA VAL A 216 17.44 15.61 -4.37
C VAL A 216 18.52 14.64 -3.90
N LEU A 217 18.47 13.37 -4.32
CA LEU A 217 19.50 12.36 -4.01
C LEU A 217 20.89 12.77 -4.55
N GLN A 218 20.96 13.26 -5.80
CA GLN A 218 22.21 13.73 -6.42
C GLN A 218 22.88 14.88 -5.67
N HIS A 219 22.11 15.66 -4.91
CA HIS A 219 22.60 16.79 -4.11
C HIS A 219 22.84 16.43 -2.62
N ASN A 220 23.03 15.15 -2.32
CA ASN A 220 23.24 14.63 -0.96
C ASN A 220 22.05 14.81 -0.01
N GLY A 221 20.83 14.84 -0.55
CA GLY A 221 19.61 14.96 0.27
C GLY A 221 19.41 13.78 1.22
N LEU A 222 19.84 12.57 0.84
CA LEU A 222 19.78 11.40 1.70
C LEU A 222 20.64 11.58 2.96
N GLN A 223 21.86 12.08 2.81
CA GLN A 223 22.80 12.26 3.92
C GLN A 223 22.27 13.31 4.91
N ALA A 224 21.73 14.42 4.42
CA ALA A 224 21.11 15.45 5.25
C ALA A 224 19.89 14.90 6.00
N LEU A 225 19.02 14.14 5.31
CA LEU A 225 17.85 13.52 5.92
C LEU A 225 18.22 12.48 6.99
N MET A 226 19.23 11.65 6.73
CA MET A 226 19.73 10.67 7.69
C MET A 226 20.37 11.34 8.91
N TYR A 227 21.10 12.45 8.75
CA TYR A 227 21.59 13.25 9.87
C TYR A 227 20.44 13.74 10.75
N LEU A 228 19.37 14.30 10.16
CA LEU A 228 18.20 14.75 10.92
C LEU A 228 17.55 13.60 11.72
N ALA A 229 17.47 12.40 11.14
CA ALA A 229 16.99 11.22 11.86
C ALA A 229 17.85 10.86 13.08
N THR A 230 19.17 11.11 13.05
CA THR A 230 20.06 10.82 14.21
C THR A 230 19.92 11.80 15.37
N ILE A 231 19.31 12.97 15.15
CA ILE A 231 19.15 14.01 16.19
C ILE A 231 17.68 14.23 16.58
N MET A 232 16.75 13.40 16.10
CA MET A 232 15.30 13.58 16.26
C MET A 232 14.84 13.71 17.71
N ASP A 233 15.52 13.05 18.67
CA ASP A 233 15.21 13.13 20.10
C ASP A 233 15.40 14.54 20.70
N ARG A 234 16.08 15.44 19.97
CA ARG A 234 16.35 16.83 20.37
C ARG A 234 15.46 17.83 19.64
N LEU A 235 14.61 17.36 18.73
CA LEU A 235 13.78 18.20 17.87
C LEU A 235 12.36 18.28 18.42
N GLU A 236 11.66 19.35 18.06
CA GLU A 236 10.23 19.45 18.32
C GLU A 236 9.45 18.44 17.47
N VAL A 237 8.31 17.98 17.99
CA VAL A 237 7.48 16.96 17.34
C VAL A 237 7.01 17.39 15.94
N SER A 238 6.76 18.69 15.72
CA SER A 238 6.44 19.23 14.39
C SER A 238 7.54 18.91 13.37
N PHE A 239 8.79 19.16 13.74
CA PHE A 239 9.95 18.89 12.88
C PHE A 239 10.10 17.38 12.64
N VAL A 240 9.93 16.55 13.67
CA VAL A 240 9.97 15.09 13.50
C VAL A 240 8.88 14.59 12.56
N ARG A 241 7.67 15.18 12.59
CA ARG A 241 6.61 14.88 11.60
C ARG A 241 7.04 15.25 10.19
N THR A 242 7.70 16.39 10.00
CA THR A 242 8.25 16.80 8.70
C THR A 242 9.34 15.83 8.23
N ILE A 243 10.19 15.32 9.14
CA ILE A 243 11.18 14.27 8.85
C ILE A 243 10.47 13.00 8.37
N ALA A 244 9.49 12.48 9.12
CA ALA A 244 8.76 11.27 8.76
C ALA A 244 8.07 11.38 7.38
N TRP A 245 7.41 12.52 7.12
CA TRP A 245 6.81 12.80 5.83
C TRP A 245 7.84 12.82 4.69
N SER A 246 9.03 13.39 4.95
CA SER A 246 10.14 13.42 3.99
C SER A 246 10.63 12.01 3.66
N PHE A 247 10.80 11.13 4.66
CA PHE A 247 11.10 9.72 4.43
C PHE A 247 10.04 9.04 3.56
N SER A 248 8.76 9.29 3.80
CA SER A 248 7.66 8.80 2.95
C SER A 248 7.82 9.25 1.50
N ASN A 249 8.09 10.52 1.25
CA ASN A 249 8.25 11.04 -0.12
C ASN A 249 9.48 10.48 -0.83
N MET A 250 10.57 10.21 -0.09
CA MET A 250 11.76 9.56 -0.65
C MET A 250 11.52 8.10 -1.07
N CYS A 251 10.59 7.39 -0.42
CA CYS A 251 10.26 5.99 -0.76
C CYS A 251 9.15 5.85 -1.84
N ARG A 252 8.32 6.88 -2.08
CA ARG A 252 6.99 6.73 -2.71
C ARG A 252 6.95 6.34 -4.19
N HIS A 253 7.83 6.88 -5.03
CA HIS A 253 7.69 6.77 -6.50
C HIS A 253 8.26 5.48 -7.07
N LYS A 254 7.46 4.74 -7.86
CA LYS A 254 7.82 3.40 -8.37
C LYS A 254 8.37 3.31 -9.80
N ASN A 255 8.32 4.41 -10.54
CA ASN A 255 8.74 4.45 -11.95
C ASN A 255 9.80 5.55 -12.20
N PRO A 256 11.09 5.27 -11.93
CA PRO A 256 11.61 4.11 -11.19
C PRO A 256 11.52 4.29 -9.67
N ASN A 257 11.57 3.17 -8.93
CA ASN A 257 11.89 3.14 -7.50
C ASN A 257 13.26 3.79 -7.23
N ALA A 258 13.48 4.26 -6.00
CA ALA A 258 14.83 4.62 -5.56
C ALA A 258 15.72 3.36 -5.59
N SER A 259 17.04 3.53 -5.71
CA SER A 259 17.95 2.39 -5.74
C SER A 259 17.88 1.59 -4.43
N LEU A 260 18.17 0.28 -4.50
CA LEU A 260 18.20 -0.58 -3.31
C LEU A 260 19.16 -0.07 -2.23
N GLU A 261 20.26 0.58 -2.61
CA GLU A 261 21.20 1.21 -1.67
C GLU A 261 20.55 2.36 -0.91
N VAL A 262 19.82 3.24 -1.60
CA VAL A 262 19.09 4.34 -0.98
C VAL A 262 17.99 3.81 -0.07
N LEU A 263 17.19 2.85 -0.54
CA LEU A 263 16.12 2.25 0.27
C LEU A 263 16.65 1.54 1.52
N ARG A 264 17.82 0.89 1.43
CA ARG A 264 18.48 0.25 2.58
C ARG A 264 18.89 1.26 3.65
N GLU A 265 19.40 2.43 3.26
CA GLU A 265 19.71 3.50 4.23
C GLU A 265 18.44 4.11 4.81
N LEU A 266 17.41 4.34 3.98
CA LEU A 266 16.13 4.84 4.46
C LEU A 266 15.48 3.88 5.47
N ALA A 267 15.58 2.56 5.25
CA ALA A 267 15.07 1.54 6.19
C ALA A 267 15.67 1.71 7.61
N LYS A 268 16.95 2.06 7.72
CA LYS A 268 17.59 2.32 9.02
C LYS A 268 16.93 3.52 9.72
N GLY A 269 16.71 4.62 8.99
CA GLY A 269 16.04 5.80 9.53
C GLY A 269 14.58 5.52 9.93
N LEU A 270 13.87 4.74 9.12
CA LEU A 270 12.50 4.32 9.40
C LEU A 270 12.39 3.50 10.69
N SER A 271 13.40 2.70 11.03
CA SER A 271 13.40 1.96 12.30
C SER A 271 13.30 2.87 13.53
N PHE A 272 13.92 4.05 13.51
CA PHE A 272 13.82 5.04 14.60
C PHE A 272 12.46 5.75 14.59
N LEU A 273 11.98 6.15 13.41
CA LEU A 273 10.70 6.86 13.28
C LEU A 273 9.49 5.99 13.69
N LEU A 274 9.52 4.69 13.39
CA LEU A 274 8.46 3.75 13.79
C LEU A 274 8.38 3.54 15.31
N GLN A 275 9.44 3.84 16.06
CA GLN A 275 9.49 3.74 17.52
C GLN A 275 9.04 5.04 18.22
N HIS A 276 8.81 6.12 17.48
CA HIS A 276 8.48 7.41 18.04
C HIS A 276 7.11 7.40 18.74
N THR A 277 6.97 8.19 19.81
CA THR A 277 5.73 8.24 20.60
C THR A 277 4.59 8.95 19.87
N ASP A 278 4.91 9.90 18.99
CA ASP A 278 3.90 10.60 18.19
C ASP A 278 3.28 9.71 17.12
N LYS A 279 1.95 9.66 17.12
CA LYS A 279 1.17 8.85 16.20
C LYS A 279 1.32 9.26 14.73
N ALA A 280 1.40 10.56 14.43
CA ALA A 280 1.50 11.04 13.05
C ALA A 280 2.88 10.73 12.46
N VAL A 281 3.95 10.83 13.27
CA VAL A 281 5.30 10.35 12.90
C VAL A 281 5.26 8.88 12.51
N ARG A 282 4.72 8.01 13.38
CA ARG A 282 4.62 6.57 13.08
C ARG A 282 3.76 6.27 11.86
N GLN A 283 2.70 7.05 11.64
CA GLN A 283 1.84 6.90 10.47
C GLN A 283 2.58 7.20 9.16
N ASP A 284 3.25 8.36 9.05
CA ASP A 284 4.01 8.72 7.85
C ASP A 284 5.21 7.76 7.64
N ALA A 285 5.85 7.30 8.73
CA ALA A 285 6.88 6.28 8.66
C ALA A 285 6.34 4.93 8.16
N CYS A 286 5.17 4.49 8.61
CA CYS A 286 4.54 3.25 8.16
C CYS A 286 4.14 3.33 6.67
N TRP A 287 3.65 4.50 6.20
CA TRP A 287 3.45 4.73 4.77
C TRP A 287 4.76 4.62 3.99
N ALA A 288 5.86 5.17 4.50
CA ALA A 288 7.17 5.02 3.88
C ALA A 288 7.60 3.56 3.76
N VAL A 289 7.36 2.74 4.81
CA VAL A 289 7.60 1.29 4.75
C VAL A 289 6.71 0.63 3.70
N SER A 290 5.46 1.06 3.57
CA SER A 290 4.55 0.49 2.56
C SER A 290 5.04 0.73 1.13
N TYR A 291 5.67 1.87 0.87
CA TYR A 291 6.31 2.13 -0.43
C TYR A 291 7.62 1.37 -0.56
N LEU A 292 8.37 1.21 0.53
CA LEU A 292 9.58 0.41 0.57
C LEU A 292 9.29 -1.06 0.26
N THR A 293 8.17 -1.64 0.71
CA THR A 293 7.76 -3.01 0.34
C THR A 293 7.03 -3.08 -1.01
N ASP A 294 6.85 -1.93 -1.67
CA ASP A 294 6.27 -1.72 -3.01
C ASP A 294 7.14 -2.10 -4.20
N GLY A 295 7.66 -3.32 -4.28
CA GLY A 295 8.64 -3.67 -5.31
C GLY A 295 9.00 -5.16 -5.39
N PRO A 296 10.11 -5.49 -6.09
CA PRO A 296 10.58 -6.88 -6.21
C PRO A 296 11.05 -7.43 -4.85
N ASP A 297 11.23 -8.74 -4.78
CA ASP A 297 11.58 -9.46 -3.55
C ASP A 297 12.81 -8.87 -2.83
N GLU A 298 13.85 -8.46 -3.55
CA GLU A 298 15.06 -7.89 -2.93
C GLU A 298 14.79 -6.55 -2.24
N GLN A 299 13.81 -5.80 -2.73
CA GLN A 299 13.35 -4.56 -2.13
C GLN A 299 12.47 -4.85 -0.90
N ILE A 300 11.56 -5.82 -0.98
CA ILE A 300 10.72 -6.24 0.15
C ILE A 300 11.59 -6.75 1.30
N GLN A 301 12.62 -7.53 1.00
CA GLN A 301 13.56 -8.11 1.96
C GLN A 301 14.23 -7.05 2.85
N LEU A 302 14.41 -5.81 2.36
CA LEU A 302 14.98 -4.72 3.17
C LEU A 302 14.15 -4.42 4.43
N ALA A 303 12.82 -4.61 4.40
CA ALA A 303 11.96 -4.41 5.58
C ALA A 303 12.19 -5.49 6.65
N VAL A 304 12.50 -6.72 6.21
CA VAL A 304 12.85 -7.84 7.08
C VAL A 304 14.24 -7.64 7.67
N ASP A 305 15.22 -7.31 6.83
CA ASP A 305 16.62 -7.11 7.23
C ASP A 305 16.78 -5.98 8.25
N ALA A 306 15.98 -4.91 8.11
CA ALA A 306 15.94 -3.80 9.06
C ALA A 306 15.01 -4.05 10.27
N ASN A 307 14.42 -5.24 10.37
CA ASN A 307 13.51 -5.66 11.44
C ASN A 307 12.38 -4.64 11.69
N LEU A 308 11.76 -4.14 10.62
CA LEU A 308 10.73 -3.10 10.72
C LEU A 308 9.39 -3.66 11.18
N LEU A 309 9.14 -4.95 10.95
CA LEU A 309 7.83 -5.57 11.16
C LEU A 309 7.43 -5.65 12.63
N GLN A 310 8.40 -5.78 13.56
CA GLN A 310 8.13 -5.74 14.99
C GLN A 310 7.44 -4.43 15.42
N TYR A 311 7.66 -3.33 14.69
CA TYR A 311 7.04 -2.03 14.98
C TYR A 311 5.76 -1.81 14.17
N VAL A 312 5.64 -2.43 12.99
CA VAL A 312 4.43 -2.37 12.16
C VAL A 312 3.30 -3.22 12.76
N MET A 313 3.62 -4.37 13.35
CA MET A 313 2.62 -5.29 13.89
C MET A 313 1.69 -4.67 14.95
N PRO A 314 2.19 -3.98 15.99
CA PRO A 314 1.33 -3.31 16.99
C PRO A 314 0.37 -2.26 16.40
N MET A 315 0.71 -1.68 15.25
CA MET A 315 -0.08 -0.63 14.61
C MET A 315 -1.45 -1.12 14.11
N LEU A 316 -1.59 -2.41 13.79
CA LEU A 316 -2.85 -3.03 13.36
C LEU A 316 -3.96 -2.91 14.41
N THR A 317 -3.59 -2.98 15.69
CA THR A 317 -4.55 -2.99 16.80
C THR A 317 -4.76 -1.61 17.43
N GLU A 318 -3.85 -0.65 17.19
CA GLU A 318 -3.85 0.64 17.86
C GLU A 318 -4.96 1.59 17.35
N SER A 319 -5.06 1.77 16.03
CA SER A 319 -6.09 2.63 15.43
C SER A 319 -6.23 2.41 13.92
N GLU A 320 -7.38 2.73 13.34
CA GLU A 320 -7.62 2.56 11.89
C GLU A 320 -6.62 3.35 11.02
N SER A 321 -6.23 4.56 11.43
CA SER A 321 -5.30 5.40 10.68
C SER A 321 -3.88 4.82 10.59
N LEU A 322 -3.51 3.99 11.56
CA LEU A 322 -2.24 3.25 11.59
C LEU A 322 -2.39 1.84 10.99
N ALA A 323 -3.55 1.21 11.15
CA ALA A 323 -3.83 -0.11 10.59
C ALA A 323 -3.80 -0.11 9.06
N ALA A 324 -4.29 0.96 8.40
CA ALA A 324 -4.30 1.03 6.94
C ALA A 324 -2.89 0.92 6.30
N PRO A 325 -1.89 1.75 6.65
CA PRO A 325 -0.52 1.57 6.14
C PRO A 325 0.12 0.27 6.61
N ALA A 326 -0.16 -0.19 7.83
CA ALA A 326 0.39 -1.45 8.35
C ALA A 326 -0.11 -2.68 7.56
N LEU A 327 -1.41 -2.75 7.26
CA LEU A 327 -1.98 -3.78 6.39
C LEU A 327 -1.38 -3.71 4.99
N ARG A 328 -1.12 -2.49 4.47
CA ARG A 328 -0.46 -2.34 3.18
C ARG A 328 0.95 -2.90 3.20
N VAL A 329 1.74 -2.62 4.24
CA VAL A 329 3.11 -3.18 4.40
C VAL A 329 3.05 -4.71 4.33
N LEU A 330 2.19 -5.33 5.13
CA LEU A 330 2.10 -6.79 5.25
C LEU A 330 1.54 -7.43 3.99
N GLY A 331 0.53 -6.81 3.37
CA GLY A 331 -0.05 -7.30 2.13
C GLY A 331 0.94 -7.19 0.96
N ASN A 332 1.74 -6.12 0.89
CA ASN A 332 2.83 -5.99 -0.09
C ASN A 332 3.88 -7.08 0.12
N MET A 333 4.27 -7.35 1.37
CA MET A 333 5.20 -8.45 1.68
C MET A 333 4.69 -9.81 1.20
N ALA A 334 3.40 -10.10 1.43
CA ALA A 334 2.78 -11.34 0.99
C ALA A 334 2.62 -11.44 -0.55
N THR A 335 2.93 -10.39 -1.32
CA THR A 335 3.03 -10.52 -2.79
C THR A 335 4.38 -11.09 -3.24
N GLY A 336 5.44 -10.89 -2.44
CA GLY A 336 6.76 -11.46 -2.71
C GLY A 336 6.79 -12.97 -2.48
N ASN A 337 7.93 -13.63 -2.72
CA ASN A 337 8.05 -15.10 -2.65
C ASN A 337 7.53 -15.76 -1.34
N ASP A 338 7.45 -17.09 -1.35
CA ASP A 338 6.93 -17.87 -0.22
C ASP A 338 7.69 -17.64 1.09
N GLN A 339 8.99 -17.31 1.05
CA GLN A 339 9.76 -17.01 2.27
C GLN A 339 9.32 -15.66 2.88
N LEU A 340 9.10 -14.64 2.05
CA LEU A 340 8.59 -13.35 2.50
C LEU A 340 7.17 -13.47 3.05
N THR A 341 6.34 -14.28 2.40
CA THR A 341 4.99 -14.63 2.90
C THR A 341 5.08 -15.35 4.24
N GLN A 342 6.02 -16.29 4.40
CA GLN A 342 6.23 -16.99 5.66
C GLN A 342 6.63 -16.04 6.80
N HIS A 343 7.47 -15.03 6.55
CA HIS A 343 7.78 -14.02 7.57
C HIS A 343 6.53 -13.28 8.05
N VAL A 344 5.56 -12.99 7.17
CA VAL A 344 4.28 -12.37 7.55
C VAL A 344 3.48 -13.30 8.48
N ILE A 345 3.51 -14.62 8.23
CA ILE A 345 2.83 -15.60 9.08
C ILE A 345 3.53 -15.72 10.43
N ASP A 346 4.85 -15.87 10.45
CA ASP A 346 5.66 -16.17 11.63
C ASP A 346 5.62 -15.07 12.69
N ILE A 347 5.41 -13.81 12.28
CA ILE A 347 5.23 -12.69 13.21
C ILE A 347 3.83 -12.63 13.86
N GLY A 348 2.94 -13.58 13.54
CA GLY A 348 1.60 -13.71 14.14
C GLY A 348 0.51 -12.87 13.46
N THR A 349 0.71 -12.47 12.20
CA THR A 349 -0.20 -11.57 11.47
C THR A 349 -1.63 -12.12 11.37
N LEU A 350 -1.78 -13.43 11.09
CA LEU A 350 -3.08 -14.02 10.82
C LEU A 350 -4.04 -13.93 12.01
N GLN A 351 -3.54 -14.11 13.24
CA GLN A 351 -4.34 -13.98 14.45
C GLN A 351 -4.84 -12.55 14.65
N LEU A 352 -3.97 -11.54 14.45
CA LEU A 352 -4.36 -10.13 14.59
C LEU A 352 -5.37 -9.70 13.51
N ILE A 353 -5.26 -10.24 12.30
CA ILE A 353 -6.20 -9.94 11.22
C ILE A 353 -7.57 -10.53 11.52
N SER A 354 -7.64 -11.73 12.11
CA SER A 354 -8.91 -12.37 12.50
C SER A 354 -9.70 -11.46 13.44
N ASP A 355 -9.04 -10.89 14.45
CA ASP A 355 -9.69 -9.94 15.37
C ASP A 355 -10.03 -8.60 14.67
N LEU A 356 -9.16 -8.12 13.78
CA LEU A 356 -9.32 -6.85 13.09
C LEU A 356 -10.49 -6.87 12.09
N ILE A 357 -10.64 -7.94 11.31
CA ILE A 357 -11.69 -8.05 10.29
C ILE A 357 -13.09 -8.12 10.93
N GLN A 358 -13.20 -8.75 12.10
CA GLN A 358 -14.46 -8.84 12.84
C GLN A 358 -14.88 -7.50 13.47
N ARG A 359 -13.93 -6.76 14.06
CA ARG A 359 -14.24 -5.53 14.80
C ARG A 359 -14.36 -4.29 13.92
N SER A 360 -13.75 -4.30 12.73
CA SER A 360 -13.66 -3.12 11.87
C SER A 360 -14.98 -2.87 11.13
N LYS A 361 -15.46 -1.62 11.18
CA LYS A 361 -16.59 -1.15 10.35
C LYS A 361 -16.10 -0.54 9.03
N SER A 362 -14.81 -0.31 8.89
CA SER A 362 -14.22 0.30 7.71
C SER A 362 -14.08 -0.72 6.59
N THR A 363 -14.84 -0.55 5.51
CA THR A 363 -14.73 -1.41 4.31
C THR A 363 -13.34 -1.34 3.69
N THR A 364 -12.62 -0.22 3.87
CA THR A 364 -11.22 -0.12 3.40
C THR A 364 -10.30 -1.08 4.16
N ILE A 365 -10.45 -1.17 5.49
CA ILE A 365 -9.67 -2.11 6.31
C ILE A 365 -10.04 -3.55 5.97
N VAL A 366 -11.34 -3.87 5.89
CA VAL A 366 -11.80 -5.23 5.53
C VAL A 366 -11.26 -5.64 4.16
N LYS A 367 -11.32 -4.74 3.17
CA LYS A 367 -10.76 -4.98 1.83
C LYS A 367 -9.26 -5.27 1.87
N GLU A 368 -8.47 -4.50 2.64
CA GLU A 368 -7.02 -4.74 2.76
C GLU A 368 -6.72 -6.05 3.52
N CYS A 369 -7.52 -6.42 4.53
CA CYS A 369 -7.42 -7.73 5.19
C CYS A 369 -7.67 -8.87 4.19
N CYS A 370 -8.76 -8.83 3.42
CA CYS A 370 -9.04 -9.84 2.40
C CYS A 370 -7.94 -9.88 1.32
N TRP A 371 -7.41 -8.72 0.94
CA TRP A 371 -6.32 -8.60 -0.03
C TRP A 371 -5.03 -9.29 0.46
N LEU A 372 -4.67 -9.10 1.73
CA LEU A 372 -3.55 -9.79 2.37
C LEU A 372 -3.81 -11.29 2.53
N ILE A 373 -4.98 -11.70 3.04
CA ILE A 373 -5.31 -13.12 3.23
C ILE A 373 -5.23 -13.88 1.90
N SER A 374 -5.79 -13.32 0.82
CA SER A 374 -5.71 -13.93 -0.51
C SER A 374 -4.28 -14.06 -1.05
N ASN A 375 -3.36 -13.15 -0.70
CA ASN A 375 -1.94 -13.30 -1.03
C ASN A 375 -1.30 -14.47 -0.27
N VAL A 376 -1.62 -14.62 1.02
CA VAL A 376 -1.14 -15.75 1.83
C VAL A 376 -1.66 -17.08 1.29
N ILE A 377 -2.95 -17.16 0.93
CA ILE A 377 -3.55 -18.36 0.32
C ILE A 377 -2.92 -18.69 -1.04
N ALA A 378 -2.42 -17.70 -1.79
CA ALA A 378 -1.75 -17.95 -3.06
C ALA A 378 -0.36 -18.62 -2.92
N GLY A 379 0.15 -18.75 -1.69
CA GLY A 379 1.40 -19.42 -1.37
C GLY A 379 1.32 -20.93 -1.31
N THR A 380 2.15 -21.53 -0.46
CA THR A 380 2.24 -23.00 -0.34
C THR A 380 1.03 -23.59 0.39
N GLN A 381 0.85 -24.91 0.27
CA GLN A 381 -0.19 -25.63 1.02
C GLN A 381 -0.05 -25.47 2.54
N ASP A 382 1.18 -25.39 3.05
CA ASP A 382 1.41 -25.10 4.47
C ASP A 382 0.92 -23.68 4.83
N GLN A 383 1.12 -22.70 3.96
CA GLN A 383 0.66 -21.32 4.17
C GLN A 383 -0.86 -21.21 4.11
N ILE A 384 -1.49 -21.96 3.19
CA ILE A 384 -2.95 -22.14 3.17
C ILE A 384 -3.42 -22.73 4.51
N GLN A 385 -2.72 -23.74 5.04
CA GLN A 385 -3.08 -24.37 6.30
C GLN A 385 -3.05 -23.37 7.46
N HIS A 386 -2.07 -22.47 7.53
CA HIS A 386 -2.03 -21.43 8.57
C HIS A 386 -3.25 -20.50 8.53
N VAL A 387 -3.80 -20.22 7.33
CA VAL A 387 -5.03 -19.41 7.18
C VAL A 387 -6.26 -20.17 7.68
N ILE A 388 -6.33 -21.47 7.39
CA ILE A 388 -7.39 -22.37 7.88
C ILE A 388 -7.33 -22.47 9.40
N ASP A 389 -6.15 -22.75 9.96
CA ASP A 389 -5.94 -22.92 11.40
C ASP A 389 -6.23 -21.63 12.19
N ALA A 390 -6.04 -20.46 11.55
CA ALA A 390 -6.40 -19.16 12.11
C ALA A 390 -7.92 -18.84 12.03
N GLY A 391 -8.73 -19.72 11.44
CA GLY A 391 -10.18 -19.55 11.31
C GLY A 391 -10.60 -18.40 10.41
N LEU A 392 -9.79 -18.05 9.41
CA LEU A 392 -10.03 -16.87 8.56
C LEU A 392 -11.01 -17.12 7.40
N LEU A 393 -11.21 -18.37 6.99
CA LEU A 393 -12.08 -18.71 5.85
C LEU A 393 -13.55 -18.29 6.04
N PRO A 394 -14.20 -18.55 7.19
CA PRO A 394 -15.58 -18.07 7.41
C PRO A 394 -15.73 -16.55 7.24
N HIS A 395 -14.73 -15.77 7.62
CA HIS A 395 -14.75 -14.32 7.42
C HIS A 395 -14.65 -13.93 5.95
N ILE A 396 -13.81 -14.61 5.17
CA ILE A 396 -13.74 -14.40 3.72
C ILE A 396 -15.09 -14.71 3.07
N PHE A 397 -15.76 -15.78 3.47
CA PHE A 397 -17.04 -16.16 2.90
C PHE A 397 -18.15 -15.17 3.27
N GLN A 398 -18.17 -14.69 4.51
CA GLN A 398 -19.08 -13.62 4.93
C GLN A 398 -18.86 -12.32 4.13
N VAL A 399 -17.60 -11.98 3.84
CA VAL A 399 -17.25 -10.81 3.02
C VAL A 399 -17.67 -10.99 1.56
N LEU A 400 -17.50 -12.19 0.99
CA LEU A 400 -18.02 -12.50 -0.36
C LEU A 400 -19.54 -12.33 -0.42
N ASP A 401 -20.23 -12.72 0.63
CA ASP A 401 -21.69 -12.66 0.70
C ASP A 401 -22.23 -11.23 0.84
N THR A 402 -21.72 -10.49 1.83
CA THR A 402 -22.34 -9.24 2.29
C THR A 402 -21.47 -7.99 2.13
N GLY A 403 -20.21 -8.16 1.71
CA GLY A 403 -19.26 -7.06 1.54
C GLY A 403 -19.64 -6.12 0.38
N ASP A 404 -19.04 -4.93 0.37
CA ASP A 404 -19.12 -4.08 -0.81
C ASP A 404 -18.37 -4.71 -1.99
N PHE A 405 -18.61 -4.19 -3.20
CA PHE A 405 -18.01 -4.73 -4.42
C PHE A 405 -16.48 -4.91 -4.34
N LYS A 406 -15.77 -3.97 -3.69
CA LYS A 406 -14.30 -4.04 -3.58
C LYS A 406 -13.88 -5.16 -2.62
N CYS A 407 -14.61 -5.33 -1.53
CA CYS A 407 -14.35 -6.41 -0.58
C CYS A 407 -14.69 -7.79 -1.18
N GLN A 408 -15.83 -7.91 -1.87
CA GLN A 408 -16.24 -9.12 -2.58
C GLN A 408 -15.24 -9.52 -3.65
N PHE A 409 -14.67 -8.54 -4.36
CA PHE A 409 -13.63 -8.79 -5.35
C PHE A 409 -12.42 -9.50 -4.71
N GLU A 410 -11.89 -8.98 -3.61
CA GLU A 410 -10.74 -9.60 -2.92
C GLU A 410 -11.09 -10.94 -2.25
N ALA A 411 -12.31 -11.08 -1.73
CA ALA A 411 -12.79 -12.35 -1.19
C ALA A 411 -12.92 -13.43 -2.28
N SER A 412 -13.35 -13.05 -3.50
CA SER A 412 -13.42 -14.00 -4.62
C SER A 412 -12.04 -14.51 -5.03
N TRP A 413 -11.01 -13.66 -4.94
CA TRP A 413 -9.61 -14.09 -5.15
C TRP A 413 -9.12 -15.05 -4.06
N ALA A 414 -9.48 -14.82 -2.80
CA ALA A 414 -9.12 -15.73 -1.71
C ALA A 414 -9.66 -17.15 -1.94
N ILE A 415 -10.94 -17.28 -2.34
CA ILE A 415 -11.54 -18.60 -2.61
C ILE A 415 -10.96 -19.27 -3.85
N ALA A 416 -10.68 -18.50 -4.92
CA ALA A 416 -10.09 -19.04 -6.14
C ALA A 416 -8.67 -19.55 -5.91
N ASN A 417 -7.88 -18.82 -5.11
CA ASN A 417 -6.52 -19.24 -4.74
C ASN A 417 -6.56 -20.53 -3.91
N LEU A 418 -7.50 -20.66 -2.97
CA LEU A 418 -7.69 -21.88 -2.19
C LEU A 418 -8.06 -23.06 -3.10
N ALA A 419 -9.02 -22.87 -3.98
CA ALA A 419 -9.47 -23.87 -4.94
C ALA A 419 -8.34 -24.35 -5.88
N GLN A 420 -7.42 -23.46 -6.26
CA GLN A 420 -6.36 -23.75 -7.23
C GLN A 420 -5.08 -24.30 -6.60
N GLY A 421 -4.75 -23.88 -5.37
CA GLY A 421 -3.50 -24.20 -4.67
C GLY A 421 -3.62 -25.22 -3.54
N GLY A 422 -4.83 -25.40 -2.98
CA GLY A 422 -5.07 -26.28 -1.83
C GLY A 422 -4.94 -27.77 -2.14
N THR A 423 -4.67 -28.56 -1.10
CA THR A 423 -4.88 -30.02 -1.15
C THR A 423 -6.37 -30.35 -1.20
N SER A 424 -6.73 -31.61 -1.46
CA SER A 424 -8.14 -32.03 -1.40
C SER A 424 -8.80 -31.72 -0.06
N GLN A 425 -8.11 -32.00 1.04
CA GLN A 425 -8.62 -31.70 2.39
C GLN A 425 -8.80 -30.19 2.60
N GLN A 426 -7.90 -29.36 2.06
CA GLN A 426 -7.99 -27.90 2.18
C GLN A 426 -9.12 -27.33 1.31
N ILE A 427 -9.31 -27.85 0.10
CA ILE A 427 -10.41 -27.46 -0.79
C ILE A 427 -11.75 -27.81 -0.16
N PHE A 428 -11.84 -28.93 0.57
CA PHE A 428 -13.05 -29.33 1.30
C PHE A 428 -13.53 -28.27 2.31
N HIS A 429 -12.65 -27.40 2.81
CA HIS A 429 -13.06 -26.27 3.66
C HIS A 429 -13.97 -25.25 2.95
N LEU A 430 -13.96 -25.17 1.61
CA LEU A 430 -14.97 -24.39 0.88
C LEU A 430 -16.38 -24.90 1.19
N TRP A 431 -16.53 -26.20 1.45
CA TRP A 431 -17.79 -26.76 1.87
C TRP A 431 -17.96 -26.73 3.39
N SER A 432 -17.05 -27.33 4.16
CA SER A 432 -17.23 -27.51 5.61
C SER A 432 -17.35 -26.20 6.38
N ASP A 433 -16.70 -25.13 5.89
CA ASP A 433 -16.69 -23.83 6.55
C ASP A 433 -17.73 -22.86 5.94
N GLY A 434 -18.57 -23.35 5.02
CA GLY A 434 -19.80 -22.67 4.59
C GLY A 434 -19.69 -21.71 3.41
N ALA A 435 -18.77 -21.93 2.45
CA ALA A 435 -18.64 -21.06 1.28
C ALA A 435 -19.74 -21.26 0.23
N VAL A 436 -20.41 -22.43 0.18
CA VAL A 436 -21.37 -22.81 -0.87
C VAL A 436 -22.48 -21.77 -1.05
N GLY A 437 -23.18 -21.40 0.03
CA GLY A 437 -24.24 -20.40 -0.03
C GLY A 437 -23.77 -19.02 -0.53
N PRO A 438 -22.72 -18.42 0.06
CA PRO A 438 -22.06 -17.21 -0.45
C PRO A 438 -21.66 -17.30 -1.93
N MET A 439 -21.08 -18.42 -2.36
CA MET A 439 -20.69 -18.65 -3.75
C MET A 439 -21.91 -18.68 -4.68
N CYS A 440 -22.99 -19.38 -4.30
CA CYS A 440 -24.25 -19.41 -5.08
C CYS A 440 -24.83 -18.00 -5.29
N ARG A 441 -24.78 -17.15 -4.25
CA ARG A 441 -25.24 -15.75 -4.35
C ARG A 441 -24.29 -14.89 -5.19
N ALA A 442 -22.99 -15.13 -5.12
CA ALA A 442 -21.99 -14.42 -5.91
C ALA A 442 -22.12 -14.65 -7.42
N LEU A 443 -22.74 -15.76 -7.86
CA LEU A 443 -23.06 -16.01 -9.27
C LEU A 443 -24.00 -14.95 -9.90
N LYS A 444 -24.68 -14.13 -9.08
CA LYS A 444 -25.53 -13.03 -9.54
C LYS A 444 -24.75 -11.73 -9.81
N ILE A 445 -23.47 -11.67 -9.43
CA ILE A 445 -22.64 -10.47 -9.58
C ILE A 445 -22.21 -10.34 -11.04
N ARG A 446 -22.40 -9.16 -11.65
CA ARG A 446 -22.12 -8.93 -13.08
C ARG A 446 -20.65 -8.76 -13.46
N ASN A 447 -19.72 -8.90 -12.52
CA ASN A 447 -18.31 -8.71 -12.79
C ASN A 447 -17.67 -10.03 -13.26
N THR A 448 -17.02 -9.98 -14.42
CA THR A 448 -16.46 -11.16 -15.08
C THR A 448 -15.42 -11.88 -14.22
N ASP A 449 -14.54 -11.16 -13.54
CA ASP A 449 -13.46 -11.76 -12.74
C ASP A 449 -14.03 -12.47 -11.51
N ILE A 450 -14.97 -11.85 -10.80
CA ILE A 450 -15.66 -12.48 -9.66
C ILE A 450 -16.38 -13.75 -10.11
N LEU A 451 -17.13 -13.69 -11.22
CA LEU A 451 -17.85 -14.87 -11.74
C LEU A 451 -16.90 -16.00 -12.10
N VAL A 452 -15.80 -15.70 -12.81
CA VAL A 452 -14.76 -16.67 -13.15
C VAL A 452 -14.18 -17.29 -11.89
N ASN A 453 -13.79 -16.49 -10.90
CA ASN A 453 -13.21 -16.97 -9.65
C ASN A 453 -14.16 -17.91 -8.90
N VAL A 454 -15.45 -17.56 -8.83
CA VAL A 454 -16.48 -18.35 -8.17
C VAL A 454 -16.76 -19.65 -8.93
N LEU A 455 -16.86 -19.60 -10.26
CA LEU A 455 -17.09 -20.77 -11.11
C LEU A 455 -15.91 -21.75 -11.07
N ASP A 456 -14.68 -21.25 -11.17
CA ASP A 456 -13.47 -22.08 -11.04
C ASP A 456 -13.42 -22.74 -9.65
N SER A 457 -13.84 -22.02 -8.60
CA SER A 457 -13.92 -22.55 -7.23
C SER A 457 -15.00 -23.63 -7.09
N PHE A 458 -16.18 -23.45 -7.69
CA PHE A 458 -17.22 -24.48 -7.74
C PHE A 458 -16.74 -25.74 -8.45
N TYR A 459 -16.12 -25.56 -9.62
CA TYR A 459 -15.61 -26.67 -10.41
C TYR A 459 -14.56 -27.47 -9.62
N ALA A 460 -13.63 -26.80 -8.97
CA ALA A 460 -12.61 -27.45 -8.13
C ALA A 460 -13.23 -28.20 -6.95
N LEU A 461 -14.18 -27.59 -6.23
CA LEU A 461 -14.86 -28.23 -5.10
C LEU A 461 -15.64 -29.48 -5.54
N LEU A 462 -16.48 -29.36 -6.56
CA LEU A 462 -17.29 -30.48 -7.08
C LEU A 462 -16.40 -31.62 -7.59
N THR A 463 -15.35 -31.30 -8.34
CA THR A 463 -14.36 -32.29 -8.79
C THR A 463 -13.70 -32.99 -7.59
N ASN A 464 -13.36 -32.23 -6.53
CA ASN A 464 -12.71 -32.79 -5.36
C ASN A 464 -13.62 -33.74 -4.59
N VAL A 465 -14.86 -33.33 -4.31
CA VAL A 465 -15.84 -34.18 -3.63
C VAL A 465 -16.17 -35.41 -4.48
N CYS A 466 -16.37 -35.25 -5.78
CA CYS A 466 -16.61 -36.37 -6.69
C CYS A 466 -15.49 -37.41 -6.70
N THR A 467 -14.23 -36.98 -6.56
CA THR A 467 -13.07 -37.88 -6.66
C THR A 467 -12.65 -38.48 -5.33
N VAL A 468 -12.78 -37.74 -4.22
CA VAL A 468 -12.28 -38.15 -2.90
C VAL A 468 -13.40 -38.70 -2.01
N GLU A 469 -14.59 -38.11 -2.09
CA GLU A 469 -15.73 -38.43 -1.24
C GLU A 469 -17.02 -38.57 -2.08
N ALA A 470 -16.97 -39.43 -3.11
CA ALA A 470 -18.06 -39.55 -4.09
C ALA A 470 -19.46 -39.74 -3.45
N GLY A 471 -19.53 -40.46 -2.32
CA GLY A 471 -20.78 -40.66 -1.57
C GLY A 471 -21.36 -39.40 -0.90
N GLN A 472 -20.65 -38.27 -0.92
CA GLN A 472 -21.11 -36.97 -0.42
C GLN A 472 -21.46 -35.99 -1.55
N LEU A 473 -21.27 -36.37 -2.83
CA LEU A 473 -21.54 -35.49 -3.96
C LEU A 473 -23.01 -35.08 -4.03
N ASP A 474 -23.94 -36.00 -3.76
CA ASP A 474 -25.37 -35.71 -3.79
C ASP A 474 -25.78 -34.71 -2.71
N LEU A 475 -25.19 -34.79 -1.51
CA LEU A 475 -25.43 -33.80 -0.46
C LEU A 475 -24.94 -32.40 -0.86
N LEU A 476 -23.80 -32.32 -1.54
CA LEU A 476 -23.29 -31.04 -2.05
C LEU A 476 -24.18 -30.48 -3.18
N ARG A 477 -24.70 -31.33 -4.07
CA ARG A 477 -25.65 -30.93 -5.13
C ARG A 477 -26.94 -30.38 -4.53
N GLU A 478 -27.55 -31.10 -3.59
CA GLU A 478 -28.74 -30.66 -2.86
C GLU A 478 -28.51 -29.29 -2.20
N LEU A 479 -27.36 -29.12 -1.53
CA LEU A 479 -27.02 -27.85 -0.88
C LEU A 479 -26.86 -26.69 -1.87
N ILE A 480 -26.30 -26.94 -3.06
CA ILE A 480 -26.18 -25.96 -4.13
C ILE A 480 -27.57 -25.58 -4.66
N GLU A 481 -28.47 -26.55 -4.87
CA GLU A 481 -29.85 -26.33 -5.29
C GLU A 481 -30.66 -25.53 -4.26
N GLU A 482 -30.55 -25.86 -2.97
CA GLU A 482 -31.20 -25.14 -1.87
C GLU A 482 -30.85 -23.64 -1.84
N HIS A 483 -29.63 -23.29 -2.28
CA HIS A 483 -29.17 -21.90 -2.39
C HIS A 483 -29.43 -21.26 -3.76
N SER A 484 -30.29 -21.87 -4.58
CA SER A 484 -30.58 -21.48 -5.97
C SER A 484 -29.32 -21.40 -6.84
N GLY A 485 -28.30 -22.20 -6.53
CA GLY A 485 -27.03 -22.22 -7.24
C GLY A 485 -27.18 -22.78 -8.65
N LEU A 486 -27.94 -23.87 -8.81
CA LEU A 486 -28.19 -24.50 -10.11
C LEU A 486 -28.90 -23.52 -11.07
N ASP A 487 -30.00 -22.90 -10.63
CA ASP A 487 -30.71 -21.88 -11.43
C ASP A 487 -29.77 -20.74 -11.88
N ASN A 488 -28.87 -20.29 -10.99
CA ASN A 488 -27.91 -19.23 -11.33
C ASN A 488 -26.87 -19.71 -12.34
N LEU A 489 -26.40 -20.97 -12.24
CA LEU A 489 -25.48 -21.56 -13.21
C LEU A 489 -26.13 -21.68 -14.59
N GLU A 490 -27.39 -22.11 -14.65
CA GLU A 490 -28.15 -22.19 -15.91
C GLU A 490 -28.29 -20.80 -16.55
N GLY A 491 -28.64 -19.79 -15.76
CA GLY A 491 -28.69 -18.40 -16.24
C GLY A 491 -27.36 -17.88 -16.79
N LEU A 492 -26.22 -18.37 -16.29
CA LEU A 492 -24.90 -18.00 -16.79
C LEU A 492 -24.54 -18.68 -18.13
N GLN A 493 -25.31 -19.68 -18.59
CA GLN A 493 -25.17 -20.22 -19.95
C GLN A 493 -25.67 -19.25 -21.04
N GLU A 494 -26.30 -18.14 -20.66
CA GLU A 494 -26.67 -17.06 -21.60
C GLU A 494 -25.68 -15.88 -21.54
N ASN A 495 -24.58 -15.99 -20.79
CA ASN A 495 -23.62 -14.91 -20.59
C ASN A 495 -22.83 -14.61 -21.88
N GLU A 496 -22.63 -13.32 -22.18
CA GLU A 496 -21.85 -12.87 -23.36
C GLU A 496 -20.38 -13.29 -23.31
N SER A 497 -19.82 -13.51 -22.12
CA SER A 497 -18.46 -14.00 -21.96
C SER A 497 -18.39 -15.50 -22.22
N GLU A 498 -17.70 -15.88 -23.30
CA GLU A 498 -17.44 -17.28 -23.66
C GLU A 498 -16.78 -18.07 -22.51
N LYS A 499 -15.93 -17.41 -21.70
CA LYS A 499 -15.29 -18.04 -20.54
C LYS A 499 -16.30 -18.38 -19.44
N ILE A 500 -17.24 -17.48 -19.14
CA ILE A 500 -18.28 -17.72 -18.13
C ILE A 500 -19.24 -18.81 -18.62
N TYR A 501 -19.69 -18.68 -19.87
CA TYR A 501 -20.54 -19.67 -20.52
C TYR A 501 -19.95 -21.08 -20.43
N SER A 502 -18.69 -21.23 -20.88
CA SER A 502 -18.02 -22.53 -20.94
C SER A 502 -17.82 -23.16 -19.55
N LEU A 503 -17.46 -22.37 -18.54
CA LEU A 503 -17.34 -22.85 -17.17
C LEU A 503 -18.69 -23.28 -16.58
N ALA A 504 -19.73 -22.46 -16.74
CA ALA A 504 -21.07 -22.79 -16.26
C ALA A 504 -21.61 -24.06 -16.94
N TYR A 505 -21.48 -24.15 -18.26
CA TYR A 505 -21.84 -25.35 -19.02
C TYR A 505 -21.10 -26.59 -18.54
N LYS A 506 -19.79 -26.49 -18.33
CA LYS A 506 -18.97 -27.60 -17.87
C LYS A 506 -19.41 -28.11 -16.50
N ILE A 507 -19.69 -27.20 -15.55
CA ILE A 507 -20.17 -27.57 -14.20
C ILE A 507 -21.51 -28.31 -14.29
N ILE A 508 -22.46 -27.78 -15.06
CA ILE A 508 -23.78 -28.42 -15.20
C ILE A 508 -23.68 -29.80 -15.87
N HIS A 509 -22.91 -29.89 -16.95
CA HIS A 509 -22.76 -31.13 -17.70
C HIS A 509 -22.07 -32.22 -16.88
N GLU A 510 -20.97 -31.92 -16.18
CA GLU A 510 -20.21 -32.94 -15.44
C GLU A 510 -20.86 -33.33 -14.11
N PHE A 511 -21.58 -32.41 -13.46
CA PHE A 511 -22.04 -32.63 -12.09
C PHE A 511 -23.55 -32.61 -11.90
N PHE A 512 -24.39 -32.13 -12.83
CA PHE A 512 -25.84 -32.02 -12.59
C PHE A 512 -26.70 -32.68 -13.68
N SER A 513 -26.09 -33.17 -14.76
CA SER A 513 -26.81 -33.89 -15.80
C SER A 513 -27.06 -35.34 -15.39
N GLU A 514 -28.29 -35.84 -15.61
CA GLU A 514 -28.76 -37.19 -15.24
C GLU A 514 -28.17 -38.32 -16.12
N ASP A 515 -27.05 -38.09 -16.83
CA ASP A 515 -26.42 -39.16 -17.60
C ASP A 515 -25.69 -40.12 -16.65
N GLU A 516 -26.41 -41.20 -16.30
CA GLU A 516 -25.96 -42.41 -15.61
C GLU A 516 -24.72 -43.02 -16.30
N ASP A 517 -23.52 -42.51 -16.05
CA ASP A 517 -22.27 -43.19 -16.43
C ASP A 517 -21.14 -42.86 -15.44
N TYR A 518 -21.42 -42.97 -14.15
CA TYR A 518 -20.36 -43.32 -13.20
C TYR A 518 -20.22 -44.84 -13.24
N PRO A 519 -19.03 -45.41 -13.54
CA PRO A 519 -18.86 -46.85 -13.60
C PRO A 519 -19.10 -47.41 -12.19
N ASN A 520 -20.30 -47.94 -12.00
CA ASN A 520 -20.69 -48.67 -10.81
C ASN A 520 -19.74 -49.84 -10.61
N GLU A 521 -19.44 -50.06 -9.34
CA GLU A 521 -18.60 -51.13 -8.81
C GLU A 521 -18.76 -52.44 -9.58
N SER A 522 -17.63 -53.08 -9.87
CA SER A 522 -17.54 -54.42 -10.40
C SER A 522 -18.38 -55.40 -9.58
N HIS A 523 -19.60 -55.69 -10.04
CA HIS A 523 -20.33 -56.87 -9.64
C HIS A 523 -19.54 -58.09 -10.14
N ASN A 524 -18.75 -58.67 -9.24
CA ASN A 524 -18.25 -60.03 -9.36
C ASN A 524 -19.46 -60.97 -9.39
N ASP A 525 -19.84 -61.40 -10.58
CA ASP A 525 -20.74 -62.52 -10.77
C ASP A 525 -20.14 -63.48 -11.80
N GLU A 526 -19.11 -64.22 -11.39
CA GLU A 526 -18.77 -65.50 -12.00
C GLU A 526 -18.51 -66.51 -10.89
N ASN A 527 -19.59 -67.11 -10.41
CA ASN A 527 -19.51 -68.37 -9.68
C ASN A 527 -20.54 -69.33 -10.25
N GLN A 528 -20.24 -69.95 -11.41
CA GLN A 528 -20.75 -71.28 -11.71
C GLN A 528 -19.75 -72.13 -12.50
N PRO A 529 -19.79 -73.46 -12.29
CA PRO A 529 -18.63 -74.35 -12.44
C PRO A 529 -18.72 -75.21 -13.70
N TYR A 530 -17.59 -75.55 -14.31
CA TYR A 530 -17.50 -76.76 -15.11
C TYR A 530 -16.17 -77.51 -14.92
N ALA A 531 -16.36 -78.80 -14.63
CA ALA A 531 -15.37 -79.85 -14.53
C ALA A 531 -14.67 -80.10 -15.88
N PHE A 532 -13.36 -80.38 -15.83
CA PHE A 532 -12.77 -81.72 -16.05
C PHE A 532 -11.31 -81.72 -15.58
#